data_AF-A0A6C0HWI2-F1
#
_entry.id   AF-A0A6C0HWI2-F1
#
_cell.length_a   1.000
_cell.length_b   1.000
_cell.length_c   1.000
_cell.angle_alpha   90.00
_cell.angle_beta   90.00
_cell.angle_gamma   90.00
#
_symmetry.space_group_name_H-M   'P 1'
#
loop_
_entity.id
_entity.type
_entity.pdbx_description
1 polymer ?
#
loop_
_entity_poly.entity_id
_entity_poly.type
_entity_poly.pdbx_seq_one_letter_code
_entity_poly.pdbx_strand_id
1 'polypeptide(L)'
;MSNTENVLFYLNEGGVENNLDIDFFLQEFHNLECGHHLNKSIGALDDEIFTQMKNYELNFNVKQLLLICEYYGLKMNKMKKQDIIEQIILYENNTDNIDVVIKRKELWYYMGELKNDKIMKKFVIW
;
A
#
# COMPACT_ATOMS: atom_id res chain seq x y z
N MET A 1 3.07 47.85 -1.54
CA MET A 1 3.13 47.31 -0.17
C MET A 1 1.98 46.33 -0.03
N SER A 2 2.30 45.06 0.12
CA SER A 2 1.35 43.95 0.12
C SER A 2 0.60 43.92 1.46
N ASN A 3 -0.72 44.00 1.42
CA ASN A 3 -1.55 43.89 2.62
C ASN A 3 -1.75 42.40 2.95
N THR A 4 -0.84 41.84 3.74
CA THR A 4 -1.01 40.53 4.40
C THR A 4 -1.75 40.75 5.71
N GLU A 5 -3.07 40.93 5.63
CA GLU A 5 -3.93 40.79 6.80
C GLU A 5 -4.42 39.34 6.83
N ASN A 6 -4.12 38.64 7.93
CA ASN A 6 -4.64 37.29 8.16
C ASN A 6 -6.17 37.35 8.18
N VAL A 7 -6.83 36.53 7.37
CA VAL A 7 -8.28 36.41 7.39
C VAL A 7 -8.67 35.68 8.67
N LEU A 8 -9.03 36.44 9.69
CA LEU A 8 -9.61 35.89 10.92
C LEU A 8 -11.09 35.57 10.66
N PHE A 9 -11.42 34.29 10.58
CA PHE A 9 -12.79 33.82 10.43
C PHE A 9 -13.40 33.61 11.82
N TYR A 10 -14.33 34.49 12.21
CA TYR A 10 -15.16 34.26 13.38
C TYR A 10 -16.39 33.46 12.95
N LEU A 11 -16.57 32.27 13.54
CA LEU A 11 -17.82 31.53 13.44
C LEU A 11 -18.92 32.39 14.07
N ASN A 12 -19.81 32.91 13.22
CA ASN A 12 -21.06 33.48 13.68
C ASN A 12 -21.92 32.31 14.17
N GLU A 13 -21.93 32.06 15.48
CA GLU A 13 -22.89 31.17 16.13
C GLU A 13 -24.28 31.83 16.14
N GLY A 14 -24.81 32.09 14.95
CA GLY A 14 -26.23 32.24 14.73
C GLY A 14 -26.83 30.84 14.80
N GLY A 15 -27.61 30.59 15.85
CA GLY A 15 -28.25 29.31 16.12
C GLY A 15 -28.98 28.73 14.91
N VAL A 16 -28.29 27.85 14.20
CA VAL A 16 -28.89 26.75 13.48
C VAL A 16 -28.41 25.53 14.23
N GLU A 17 -29.33 24.84 14.91
CA GLU A 17 -29.12 23.46 15.35
C GLU A 17 -28.89 22.61 14.10
N ASN A 18 -27.70 22.70 13.53
CA ASN A 18 -27.17 21.68 12.65
C ASN A 18 -26.91 20.50 13.58
N ASN A 19 -27.95 19.71 13.80
CA ASN A 19 -27.85 18.39 14.40
C ASN A 19 -27.09 17.52 13.39
N LEU A 20 -25.79 17.79 13.27
CA LEU A 20 -24.85 16.92 12.58
C LEU A 20 -24.82 15.68 13.47
N ASP A 21 -25.57 14.67 13.05
CA ASP A 21 -25.69 13.41 13.74
C ASP A 21 -24.32 12.72 13.69
N ILE A 22 -23.50 13.00 14.70
CA ILE A 22 -22.18 12.42 14.87
C ILE A 22 -22.31 10.90 14.96
N ASP A 23 -23.42 10.39 15.48
CA ASP A 23 -23.69 8.95 15.52
C ASP A 23 -23.95 8.41 14.11
N PHE A 24 -24.67 9.13 13.24
CA PHE A 24 -24.79 8.76 11.83
C PHE A 24 -23.43 8.70 11.13
N PHE A 25 -22.57 9.70 11.35
CA PHE A 25 -21.23 9.73 10.74
C PHE A 25 -20.30 8.64 11.31
N LEU A 26 -20.35 8.39 12.62
CA LEU A 26 -19.63 7.29 13.26
C LEU A 26 -20.16 5.93 12.80
N GLN A 27 -21.46 5.80 12.58
CA GLN A 27 -22.08 4.58 12.07
C GLN A 27 -21.74 4.36 10.59
N GLU A 28 -21.70 5.42 9.78
CA GLU A 28 -21.17 5.39 8.41
C GLU A 28 -19.70 4.96 8.40
N PHE A 29 -18.88 5.49 9.31
CA PHE A 29 -17.47 5.11 9.45
C PHE A 29 -17.29 3.66 9.95
N HIS A 30 -18.08 3.22 10.93
CA HIS A 30 -18.10 1.82 11.38
C HIS A 30 -18.57 0.86 10.28
N ASN A 31 -19.45 1.31 9.38
CA ASN A 31 -19.85 0.55 8.19
C ASN A 31 -18.76 0.56 7.10
N LEU A 32 -17.80 1.48 7.16
CA LEU A 32 -16.69 1.58 6.21
C LEU A 32 -15.51 0.66 6.56
N GLU A 33 -15.37 0.17 7.80
CA GLU A 33 -14.25 -0.70 8.18
C GLU A 33 -14.64 -2.10 8.71
N CYS A 34 -13.98 -3.11 8.11
CA CYS A 34 -13.80 -4.53 8.50
C CYS A 34 -14.74 -5.64 7.97
N GLY A 35 -15.59 -5.37 6.96
CA GLY A 35 -16.23 -6.45 6.17
C GLY A 35 -15.34 -7.08 5.09
N HIS A 36 -14.14 -6.55 4.87
CA HIS A 36 -13.31 -6.84 3.68
C HIS A 36 -12.29 -7.97 3.88
N HIS A 37 -12.69 -9.05 4.54
CA HIS A 37 -11.91 -10.30 4.49
C HIS A 37 -12.71 -11.56 4.14
N LEU A 38 -14.05 -11.50 4.03
CA LEU A 38 -14.86 -12.70 3.76
C LEU A 38 -15.92 -12.57 2.66
N ASN A 39 -16.08 -11.42 1.99
CA ASN A 39 -17.06 -11.31 0.90
C ASN A 39 -16.64 -10.34 -0.21
N LYS A 40 -15.41 -10.50 -0.71
CA LYS A 40 -15.01 -9.82 -1.93
C LYS A 40 -15.71 -10.50 -3.11
N SER A 41 -16.46 -9.75 -3.92
CA SER A 41 -17.06 -10.33 -5.13
C SER A 41 -15.94 -10.90 -6.02
N ILE A 42 -16.20 -12.02 -6.69
CA ILE A 42 -15.19 -12.70 -7.52
C ILE A 42 -14.52 -11.73 -8.51
N GLY A 43 -15.29 -10.77 -9.07
CA GLY A 43 -14.76 -9.75 -9.97
C GLY A 43 -13.75 -8.80 -9.31
N ALA A 44 -13.99 -8.38 -8.06
CA ALA A 44 -13.09 -7.47 -7.36
C ALA A 44 -11.78 -8.15 -6.88
N LEU A 45 -11.78 -9.47 -6.67
CA LEU A 45 -10.55 -10.25 -6.44
C LEU A 45 -9.67 -10.28 -7.69
N ASP A 46 -10.28 -10.48 -8.85
CA ASP A 46 -9.58 -10.58 -10.13
C ASP A 46 -8.91 -9.25 -10.52
N ASP A 47 -9.61 -8.13 -10.32
CA ASP A 47 -9.07 -6.78 -10.58
C ASP A 47 -7.82 -6.46 -9.73
N GLU A 48 -7.79 -6.91 -8.48
CA GLU A 48 -6.64 -6.69 -7.59
C GLU A 48 -5.42 -7.49 -8.04
N ILE A 49 -5.62 -8.78 -8.35
CA ILE A 49 -4.55 -9.66 -8.85
C ILE A 49 -3.98 -9.09 -10.16
N PHE A 50 -4.85 -8.67 -11.08
CA PHE A 50 -4.42 -8.06 -12.34
C PHE A 50 -3.59 -6.79 -12.12
N THR A 51 -4.01 -5.94 -11.19
CA THR A 51 -3.27 -4.71 -10.83
C THR A 51 -1.90 -5.04 -10.25
N GLN A 52 -1.81 -6.01 -9.35
CA GLN A 52 -0.53 -6.48 -8.79
C GLN A 52 0.39 -7.03 -9.89
N MET A 53 -0.14 -7.81 -10.82
CA MET A 53 0.60 -8.38 -11.94
C MET A 53 1.18 -7.30 -12.84
N LYS A 54 0.37 -6.28 -13.19
CA LYS A 54 0.85 -5.14 -13.98
C LYS A 54 1.90 -4.31 -13.24
N ASN A 55 1.74 -4.11 -11.94
CA ASN A 55 2.72 -3.40 -11.13
C ASN A 55 4.10 -4.08 -11.17
N TYR A 56 4.15 -5.41 -10.95
CA TYR A 56 5.40 -6.15 -11.02
C TYR A 56 5.99 -6.23 -12.43
N GLU A 57 5.14 -6.28 -13.46
CA GLU A 57 5.58 -6.29 -14.85
C GLU A 57 6.25 -4.98 -15.26
N LEU A 58 5.69 -3.83 -14.86
CA LEU A 58 6.13 -2.51 -15.30
C LEU A 58 7.26 -1.94 -14.44
N ASN A 59 7.24 -2.16 -13.12
CA ASN A 59 8.11 -1.44 -12.18
C ASN A 59 9.35 -2.24 -11.74
N PHE A 60 9.42 -3.54 -12.07
CA PHE A 60 10.50 -4.41 -11.61
C PHE A 60 11.21 -5.10 -12.76
N ASN A 61 12.54 -5.20 -12.66
CA ASN A 61 13.33 -6.06 -13.52
C ASN A 61 13.43 -7.48 -12.96
N VAL A 62 13.87 -8.43 -13.78
CA VAL A 62 13.97 -9.85 -13.39
C VAL A 62 14.87 -10.05 -12.16
N LYS A 63 15.98 -9.31 -12.04
CA LYS A 63 16.88 -9.44 -10.88
C LYS A 63 16.20 -9.02 -9.57
N GLN A 64 15.43 -7.93 -9.60
CA GLN A 64 14.67 -7.46 -8.43
C GLN A 64 13.57 -8.46 -8.04
N LEU A 65 12.89 -9.05 -9.02
CA LEU A 65 11.89 -10.09 -8.76
C LEU A 65 12.52 -11.34 -8.14
N LEU A 66 13.68 -11.76 -8.64
CA LEU A 66 14.43 -12.88 -8.05
C LEU A 66 14.87 -12.60 -6.61
N LEU A 67 15.25 -11.36 -6.29
CA LEU A 67 15.58 -10.96 -4.92
C LEU A 67 14.36 -11.07 -3.98
N ILE A 68 13.17 -10.72 -4.47
CA ILE A 68 11.91 -10.91 -3.72
C ILE A 68 11.68 -12.41 -3.48
N CYS A 69 11.85 -13.24 -4.50
CA CYS A 69 11.73 -14.70 -4.35
C CYS A 69 12.74 -15.26 -3.35
N GLU A 70 13.99 -14.78 -3.37
CA GLU A 70 15.03 -15.18 -2.42
C GLU A 70 14.66 -14.80 -0.98
N TYR A 71 14.12 -13.59 -0.76
CA TYR A 71 13.63 -13.16 0.55
C TYR A 71 12.52 -14.09 1.07
N TYR A 72 11.64 -14.57 0.19
CA TYR A 72 10.59 -15.52 0.53
C TYR A 72 11.06 -16.99 0.61
N GLY A 73 12.34 -17.27 0.31
CA GLY A 73 12.85 -18.64 0.24
C GLY A 73 12.32 -19.47 -0.92
N LEU A 74 11.78 -18.82 -1.96
CA LEU A 74 11.24 -19.47 -3.15
C LEU A 74 12.39 -19.87 -4.09
N LYS A 75 12.48 -21.16 -4.41
CA LYS A 75 13.50 -21.69 -5.33
C LYS A 75 13.07 -21.48 -6.78
N MET A 76 13.63 -20.45 -7.41
CA MET A 76 13.35 -20.13 -8.82
C MET A 76 14.46 -20.64 -9.73
N ASN A 77 14.20 -21.72 -10.46
CA ASN A 77 15.13 -22.24 -11.47
C ASN A 77 14.57 -22.03 -12.87
N LYS A 78 15.27 -21.22 -13.69
CA LYS A 78 14.99 -21.01 -15.14
C LYS A 78 13.53 -20.67 -15.47
N MET A 79 12.95 -19.72 -14.75
CA MET A 79 11.58 -19.24 -15.00
C MET A 79 11.57 -17.97 -15.85
N LYS A 80 10.52 -17.77 -16.66
CA LYS A 80 10.31 -16.51 -17.39
C LYS A 80 9.87 -15.42 -16.41
N LYS A 81 9.99 -14.15 -16.82
CA LYS A 81 9.60 -13.00 -15.97
C LYS A 81 8.16 -13.15 -15.46
N GLN A 82 7.22 -13.56 -16.31
CA GLN A 82 5.82 -13.72 -15.92
C GLN A 82 5.62 -14.84 -14.89
N ASP A 83 6.22 -16.00 -15.11
CA ASP A 83 6.19 -17.10 -14.14
C ASP A 83 6.71 -16.66 -12.76
N ILE A 84 7.76 -15.82 -12.72
CA ILE A 84 8.29 -15.27 -11.45
C ILE A 84 7.26 -14.37 -10.78
N ILE A 85 6.59 -13.49 -11.53
CA ILE A 85 5.56 -12.59 -11.03
C ILE A 85 4.39 -13.39 -10.46
N GLU A 86 3.92 -14.41 -11.17
CA GLU A 86 2.83 -15.28 -10.73
C GLU A 86 3.18 -15.98 -9.41
N GLN A 87 4.40 -16.49 -9.26
CA GLN A 87 4.83 -17.11 -8.01
C GLN A 87 4.88 -16.11 -6.84
N ILE A 88 5.32 -14.88 -7.10
CA ILE A 88 5.31 -13.81 -6.09
C ILE A 88 3.87 -13.52 -5.67
N ILE A 89 2.96 -13.29 -6.62
CA ILE A 89 1.55 -12.97 -6.35
C ILE A 89 0.87 -14.11 -5.61
N LEU A 90 1.12 -15.36 -6.01
CA LEU A 90 0.58 -16.53 -5.34
C LEU A 90 1.04 -16.59 -3.88
N TYR A 91 2.32 -16.29 -3.62
CA TYR A 91 2.86 -16.23 -2.27
C TYR A 91 2.26 -15.07 -1.47
N GLU A 92 2.14 -13.87 -2.07
CA GLU A 92 1.66 -12.66 -1.40
C GLU A 92 0.16 -12.68 -1.09
N ASN A 93 -0.65 -13.40 -1.86
CA ASN A 93 -2.09 -13.52 -1.63
C ASN A 93 -2.48 -14.70 -0.72
N ASN A 94 -1.50 -15.47 -0.23
CA ASN A 94 -1.75 -16.46 0.81
C ASN A 94 -1.82 -15.77 2.17
N THR A 95 -2.94 -15.95 2.88
CA THR A 95 -3.17 -15.37 4.21
C THR A 95 -2.10 -15.73 5.23
N ASP A 96 -1.53 -16.93 5.11
CA ASP A 96 -0.50 -17.43 6.04
C ASP A 96 0.83 -16.68 5.90
N ASN A 97 1.03 -15.98 4.77
CA ASN A 97 2.27 -15.26 4.46
C ASN A 97 2.15 -13.75 4.69
N ILE A 98 0.97 -13.22 5.06
CA ILE A 98 0.69 -11.78 5.13
C ILE A 98 1.75 -11.04 5.96
N ASP A 99 2.11 -11.57 7.13
CA ASP A 99 3.11 -10.94 8.01
C ASP A 99 4.48 -10.81 7.34
N VAL A 100 4.91 -11.85 6.63
CA VAL A 100 6.19 -11.86 5.90
C VAL A 100 6.17 -10.86 4.74
N VAL A 101 5.03 -10.77 4.06
CA VAL A 101 4.80 -9.91 2.89
C VAL A 101 4.78 -8.43 3.30
N ILE A 102 4.09 -8.11 4.40
CA ILE A 102 4.05 -6.77 5.00
C ILE A 102 5.46 -6.36 5.41
N LYS A 103 6.14 -7.20 6.20
CA LYS A 103 7.50 -6.92 6.64
C LYS A 103 8.45 -6.65 5.48
N ARG A 104 8.36 -7.43 4.39
CA ARG A 104 9.16 -7.17 3.19
C ARG A 104 8.82 -5.82 2.56
N LYS A 105 7.53 -5.46 2.45
CA LYS A 105 7.05 -4.17 1.91
C LYS A 105 7.64 -3.00 2.71
N GLU A 106 7.59 -3.09 4.03
CA GLU A 106 8.14 -2.08 4.93
C GLU A 106 9.66 -1.94 4.79
N LEU A 107 10.40 -3.05 4.81
CA LEU A 107 11.87 -3.03 4.68
C LEU A 107 12.31 -2.42 3.34
N TRP A 108 11.63 -2.74 2.24
CA TRP A 108 11.92 -2.15 0.93
C TRP A 108 11.60 -0.66 0.89
N TYR A 109 10.51 -0.24 1.53
CA TYR A 109 10.15 1.16 1.66
C TYR A 109 11.25 1.93 2.41
N TYR A 110 11.64 1.46 3.60
CA TYR A 110 12.72 2.10 4.37
C TYR A 110 14.03 2.12 3.61
N MET A 111 14.34 1.07 2.85
CA MET A 111 15.54 1.07 2.02
C MET A 111 15.48 2.11 0.90
N GLY A 112 14.29 2.35 0.32
CA GLY A 112 14.05 3.45 -0.61
C GLY A 112 14.35 4.81 0.04
N GLU A 113 13.80 5.05 1.22
CA GLU A 113 14.01 6.29 1.99
C GLU A 113 15.50 6.52 2.30
N LEU A 114 16.19 5.48 2.79
CA LEU A 114 17.61 5.57 3.13
C LEU A 114 18.50 5.84 1.90
N LYS A 115 18.13 5.30 0.73
CA LYS A 115 18.84 5.56 -0.53
C LYS A 115 18.62 6.97 -1.07
N ASN A 116 17.48 7.57 -0.77
CA ASN A 116 17.13 8.92 -1.19
C ASN A 116 17.68 9.99 -0.24
N ASP A 117 18.00 9.63 1.01
CA ASP A 117 18.60 10.55 1.96
C ASP A 117 20.04 10.96 1.57
N LYS A 118 20.37 12.22 1.85
CA LYS A 118 21.67 12.82 1.46
C LYS A 118 22.85 12.22 2.22
N ILE A 119 22.66 11.87 3.48
CA ILE A 119 23.73 11.40 4.38
C ILE A 119 23.74 9.87 4.41
N MET A 120 22.58 9.24 4.56
CA MET A 120 22.47 7.80 4.77
C MET A 120 22.83 6.98 3.55
N LYS A 121 22.57 7.48 2.33
CA LYS A 121 22.87 6.75 1.09
C LYS A 121 24.31 6.26 0.96
N LYS A 122 25.28 6.93 1.60
CA LYS A 122 26.70 6.53 1.56
C LYS A 122 27.01 5.29 2.42
N PHE A 123 26.09 4.92 3.31
CA PHE A 123 26.19 3.74 4.18
C PHE A 123 25.31 2.58 3.70
N VAL A 124 24.48 2.81 2.67
CA VAL A 124 23.61 1.80 2.10
C VAL A 124 24.36 0.98 1.07
N ILE A 125 24.53 -0.32 1.32
CA ILE A 125 25.07 -1.30 0.35
C ILE A 125 23.89 -2.11 -0.16
N TRP A 126 23.71 -2.16 -1.49
CA TRP A 126 22.59 -2.81 -2.18
C TRP A 126 23.09 -3.57 -3.41
#